data_AF-A0A2W6SRM4-F1
#
_entry.id   AF-A0A2W6SRM4-F1
#
_cell.length_a   1.000
_cell.length_b   1.000
_cell.length_c   1.000
_cell.angle_alpha   90.00
_cell.angle_beta   90.00
_cell.angle_gamma   90.00
#
_symmetry.space_group_name_H-M   'P 1'
#
loop_
_entity.id
_entity.type
_entity.pdbx_description
1 polymer ?
#
loop_
_entity_poly.entity_id
_entity_poly.type
_entity_poly.pdbx_seq_one_letter_code
_entity_poly.pdbx_strand_id
1 'polypeptide(L)'
;MADVSKLKRSRLGIPPSTDEASGNLSAPEVAPARPVTADATAVSTKYDARSARRTNRTQQFATRVTPEWDHRIRQIAQAQGMMLTEVLELALLAYEKEIAGR
;
A
#
# COMPACT_ATOMS: atom_id res chain seq x y z
N MET A 1 1.89 -39.66 -1.17
CA MET A 1 0.62 -39.09 -1.66
C MET A 1 0.00 -38.26 -0.54
N ALA A 2 -0.49 -37.06 -0.82
CA ALA A 2 -1.10 -36.19 0.18
C ALA A 2 -2.57 -36.57 0.40
N ASP A 3 -2.98 -36.69 1.67
CA ASP A 3 -4.33 -37.10 2.06
C ASP A 3 -5.29 -35.89 2.11
N VAL A 4 -6.27 -35.88 1.21
CA VAL A 4 -7.26 -34.81 1.00
C VAL A 4 -8.57 -35.03 1.75
N SER A 5 -8.63 -36.03 2.63
CA SER A 5 -9.86 -36.45 3.32
C SER A 5 -10.50 -35.37 4.22
N LYS A 6 -9.76 -34.32 4.58
CA LYS A 6 -10.28 -33.18 5.38
C LYS A 6 -10.89 -32.05 4.56
N LEU A 7 -10.74 -32.05 3.23
CA LEU A 7 -11.27 -31.00 2.36
C LEU A 7 -12.78 -31.12 2.13
N LYS A 8 -13.37 -32.29 2.37
CA LYS A 8 -14.81 -32.55 2.18
C LYS A 8 -15.69 -32.08 3.34
N ARG A 9 -15.12 -31.51 4.41
CA ARG A 9 -15.89 -30.99 5.54
C ARG A 9 -16.30 -29.55 5.26
N SER A 10 -17.37 -29.37 4.48
CA SER A 10 -17.93 -28.05 4.19
C SER A 10 -18.36 -27.37 5.48
N ARG A 11 -17.58 -26.39 5.95
CA ARG A 11 -17.96 -25.43 7.01
C ARG A 11 -18.73 -24.24 6.44
N LEU A 12 -18.81 -24.17 5.11
CA LEU A 12 -19.59 -23.22 4.36
C LEU A 12 -21.01 -23.79 4.36
N GLY A 13 -21.99 -23.03 4.83
CA GLY A 13 -23.37 -23.48 5.00
C GLY A 13 -24.03 -23.98 3.70
N ILE A 14 -25.34 -24.18 3.75
CA ILE A 14 -26.10 -24.59 2.56
C ILE A 14 -25.87 -23.53 1.47
N PRO A 15 -25.41 -23.91 0.26
CA PRO A 15 -25.21 -22.94 -0.80
C PRO A 15 -26.55 -22.26 -1.13
N PRO A 16 -26.54 -20.96 -1.48
CA PRO A 16 -27.76 -20.25 -1.88
C PRO A 16 -28.41 -20.95 -3.08
N SER A 17 -29.73 -20.87 -3.14
CA SER A 17 -30.50 -21.35 -4.30
C SER A 17 -30.12 -20.58 -5.57
N THR A 18 -30.42 -21.11 -6.75
CA THR A 18 -30.07 -20.47 -8.02
C THR A 18 -30.70 -19.08 -8.18
N ASP A 19 -31.86 -18.87 -7.57
CA ASP A 19 -32.57 -17.59 -7.60
C ASP A 19 -31.96 -16.56 -6.63
N GLU A 20 -31.26 -17.02 -5.59
CA GLU A 20 -30.49 -16.19 -4.64
C GLU A 20 -29.06 -15.92 -5.13
N ALA A 21 -28.61 -16.61 -6.18
CA ALA A 21 -27.31 -16.37 -6.77
C ALA A 21 -27.28 -14.99 -7.45
N SER A 22 -26.15 -14.29 -7.36
CA SER A 22 -26.00 -12.98 -7.99
C SER A 22 -26.24 -13.07 -9.51
N GLY A 23 -27.02 -12.15 -10.08
CA GLY A 23 -27.26 -12.00 -11.52
C GLY A 23 -26.03 -11.55 -12.34
N ASN A 24 -24.82 -11.73 -11.82
CA ASN A 24 -23.55 -11.35 -12.47
C ASN A 24 -23.37 -12.03 -13.83
N LEU A 25 -23.94 -13.21 -14.03
CA LEU A 25 -23.93 -13.94 -15.31
C LEU A 25 -24.75 -13.26 -16.40
N SER A 26 -25.77 -12.48 -16.01
CA SER A 26 -26.64 -11.73 -16.92
C SER A 26 -26.24 -10.26 -17.03
N ALA A 27 -25.19 -9.84 -16.34
CA ALA A 27 -24.70 -8.47 -16.40
C ALA A 27 -23.96 -8.23 -17.74
N PRO A 28 -24.10 -7.03 -18.34
CA PRO A 28 -23.32 -6.67 -19.53
C PRO A 28 -21.82 -6.71 -19.22
N GLU A 29 -21.00 -7.11 -20.20
CA GLU A 29 -19.53 -7.13 -20.07
C GLU A 29 -18.93 -5.72 -19.88
N VAL A 30 -19.68 -4.68 -20.19
CA VAL A 30 -19.27 -3.29 -20.02
C VAL A 30 -19.70 -2.79 -18.64
N ALA A 31 -18.72 -2.40 -17.82
CA ALA A 31 -18.97 -1.82 -16.51
C ALA A 31 -19.73 -0.48 -16.64
N PRO A 32 -20.78 -0.23 -15.84
CA PRO A 32 -21.49 1.03 -15.84
C PRO A 32 -20.58 2.17 -15.37
N ALA A 33 -20.76 3.35 -15.97
CA ALA A 33 -20.02 4.56 -15.60
C ALA A 33 -20.23 4.85 -14.09
N ARG A 34 -19.13 5.05 -13.38
CA ARG A 34 -19.15 5.31 -11.93
C ARG A 34 -19.93 6.60 -11.64
N PRO A 35 -20.93 6.60 -10.73
CA PRO A 35 -21.57 7.83 -10.30
C PRO A 35 -20.55 8.70 -9.57
N VAL A 36 -20.34 9.91 -10.08
CA VAL A 36 -19.52 10.94 -9.45
C VAL A 36 -20.28 11.53 -8.27
N THR A 37 -19.99 11.04 -7.06
CA THR A 37 -20.44 11.71 -5.83
C THR A 37 -19.55 12.91 -5.55
N ALA A 38 -20.17 14.03 -5.14
CA ALA A 38 -19.54 15.35 -5.01
C ALA A 38 -18.51 15.50 -3.85
N ASP A 39 -18.19 14.42 -3.12
CA ASP A 39 -17.20 14.42 -2.02
C ASP A 39 -15.75 14.12 -2.46
N ALA A 40 -15.47 14.19 -3.77
CA ALA A 40 -14.16 13.88 -4.33
C ALA A 40 -13.09 14.99 -4.19
N THR A 41 -13.31 16.03 -3.39
CA THR A 41 -12.38 17.18 -3.27
C THR A 41 -11.31 17.04 -2.20
N ALA A 42 -11.28 15.96 -1.41
CA ALA A 42 -10.08 15.57 -0.68
C ALA A 42 -9.30 14.57 -1.54
N VAL A 43 -8.52 15.08 -2.50
CA VAL A 43 -7.45 14.32 -3.15
C VAL A 43 -6.40 14.04 -2.08
N SER A 44 -6.65 13.04 -1.23
CA SER A 44 -5.55 12.29 -0.65
C SER A 44 -4.85 11.69 -1.86
N THR A 45 -3.73 12.28 -2.25
CA THR A 45 -2.77 11.68 -3.17
C THR A 45 -2.29 10.41 -2.49
N LYS A 46 -3.11 9.35 -2.57
CA LYS A 46 -2.74 7.99 -2.20
C LYS A 46 -1.65 7.63 -3.19
N TYR A 47 -0.42 7.94 -2.78
CA TYR A 47 0.79 7.60 -3.50
C TYR A 47 0.69 6.14 -3.92
N ASP A 48 0.84 5.90 -5.22
CA ASP A 48 0.82 4.55 -5.74
C ASP A 48 2.07 3.81 -5.23
N ALA A 49 1.88 3.02 -4.17
CA ALA A 49 2.91 2.19 -3.57
C ALA A 49 3.44 1.10 -4.53
N ARG A 50 2.87 0.97 -5.74
CA ARG A 50 3.34 0.06 -6.78
C ARG A 50 4.43 0.66 -7.66
N SER A 51 4.42 1.98 -7.85
CA SER A 51 5.44 2.68 -8.64
C SER A 51 6.82 2.77 -7.95
N ALA A 52 6.92 2.34 -6.69
CA ALA A 52 8.18 2.24 -5.92
C ALA A 52 8.92 0.89 -6.07
N ARG A 53 8.42 -0.02 -6.92
CA ARG A 53 8.79 -1.45 -6.90
C ARG A 53 10.01 -1.77 -7.75
N ARG A 54 11.21 -1.44 -7.24
CA ARG A 54 12.39 -2.33 -7.15
C ARG A 54 13.57 -1.55 -6.56
N THR A 55 13.41 -1.03 -5.35
CA THR A 55 14.57 -0.60 -4.58
C THR A 55 15.11 -1.86 -3.91
N ASN A 56 16.40 -2.20 -4.05
CA ASN A 56 17.00 -3.41 -3.46
C ASN A 56 17.06 -3.36 -1.91
N ARG A 57 16.14 -2.62 -1.28
CA ARG A 57 15.99 -2.39 0.15
C ARG A 57 15.10 -3.50 0.71
N THR A 58 15.69 -4.46 1.42
CA THR A 58 15.01 -5.67 1.91
C THR A 58 14.79 -5.67 3.42
N GLN A 59 15.53 -4.85 4.16
CA GLN A 59 15.46 -4.77 5.62
C GLN A 59 14.47 -3.71 6.08
N GLN A 60 13.59 -4.06 7.02
CA GLN A 60 12.67 -3.11 7.64
C GLN A 60 13.41 -2.26 8.69
N PHE A 61 13.15 -0.95 8.69
CA PHE A 61 13.66 0.00 9.67
C PHE A 61 12.49 0.67 10.40
N ALA A 62 12.19 0.19 11.60
CA ALA A 62 11.06 0.65 12.41
C ALA A 62 11.58 1.27 13.71
N THR A 63 11.61 2.59 13.78
CA THR A 63 12.02 3.35 14.96
C THR A 63 10.87 4.20 15.49
N ARG A 64 10.91 4.53 16.79
CA ARG A 64 9.98 5.49 17.40
C ARG A 64 10.62 6.88 17.30
N VAL A 65 9.88 7.82 16.71
CA VAL A 65 10.33 9.20 16.49
C VAL A 65 9.24 10.16 16.95
N THR A 66 9.60 11.42 17.16
CA THR A 66 8.63 12.48 17.47
C THR A 66 7.79 12.80 16.22
N PRO A 67 6.53 13.23 16.38
CA PRO A 67 5.66 13.58 15.24
C PRO A 67 6.21 14.72 14.38
N GLU A 68 6.84 15.71 15.01
CA GLU A 68 7.43 16.86 14.31
C GLU A 68 8.56 16.44 13.38
N TRP A 69 9.43 15.53 13.86
CA TRP A 69 10.52 15.00 13.04
C TRP A 69 9.99 14.21 11.85
N ASP A 70 9.00 13.34 12.06
CA ASP A 70 8.36 12.56 10.99
C ASP A 70 7.68 13.45 9.95
N HIS A 71 7.00 14.51 10.38
CA HIS A 71 6.40 15.47 9.47
C HIS A 71 7.47 16.19 8.65
N ARG A 72 8.54 16.67 9.30
CA ARG A 72 9.61 17.41 8.62
C ARG A 72 10.28 16.59 7.53
N ILE A 73 10.60 15.32 7.82
CA ILE A 73 11.27 14.45 6.86
C ILE A 73 10.36 14.07 5.69
N ARG A 74 9.06 13.88 5.94
CA ARG A 74 8.06 13.66 4.87
C ARG A 74 7.90 14.88 3.98
N GLN A 75 7.93 16.09 4.55
CA GLN A 75 7.85 17.33 3.79
C GLN A 75 9.05 17.48 2.85
N ILE A 76 10.26 17.16 3.31
CA ILE A 76 11.48 17.18 2.49
C ILE A 76 11.37 16.17 1.35
N ALA A 77 10.98 14.93 1.66
CA ALA A 77 10.82 13.88 0.66
C ALA A 77 9.80 14.28 -0.43
N GLN A 78 8.66 14.85 -0.03
CA GLN A 78 7.64 15.33 -0.98
C GLN A 78 8.14 16.47 -1.84
N ALA A 79 8.81 17.47 -1.24
CA ALA A 79 9.33 18.63 -1.96
C ALA A 79 10.38 18.22 -3.01
N GLN A 80 11.14 17.15 -2.75
CA GLN A 80 12.19 16.65 -3.64
C GLN A 80 11.73 15.49 -4.54
N GLY A 81 10.49 15.01 -4.39
CA GLY A 81 9.97 13.86 -5.14
C GLY A 81 10.71 12.54 -4.86
N MET A 82 11.30 12.40 -3.67
CA MET A 82 12.13 11.25 -3.26
C MET A 82 11.37 10.31 -2.31
N MET A 83 11.88 9.09 -2.18
CA MET A 83 11.41 8.18 -1.12
C MET A 83 11.93 8.63 0.25
N LEU A 84 11.15 8.37 1.30
CA LEU A 84 11.58 8.67 2.68
C LEU A 84 12.93 8.02 3.02
N THR A 85 13.18 6.81 2.53
CA THR A 85 14.43 6.08 2.70
C THR A 85 15.62 6.75 2.00
N GLU A 86 15.43 7.42 0.87
CA GLU A 86 16.51 8.13 0.16
C GLU A 86 16.97 9.36 0.92
N VAL A 87 16.01 10.08 1.53
CA VAL A 87 16.32 11.21 2.42
C VAL A 87 17.16 10.72 3.61
N LEU A 88 16.83 9.55 4.17
CA LEU A 88 17.59 8.96 5.27
C LEU A 88 19.00 8.50 4.85
N GLU A 89 19.16 7.93 3.65
CA GLU A 89 20.47 7.55 3.10
C GLU A 89 21.37 8.78 2.91
N LEU A 90 20.81 9.89 2.38
CA LEU A 90 21.54 11.16 2.25
C LEU A 90 21.89 11.77 3.62
N ALA A 91 20.98 11.69 4.59
CA ALA A 91 21.23 12.16 5.95
C ALA A 91 22.39 11.40 6.61
N LEU A 92 22.47 10.08 6.40
CA LEU A 92 23.57 9.25 6.91
C LEU A 92 24.91 9.66 6.28
N LEU A 93 24.96 9.84 4.96
CA LEU A 93 26.17 10.31 4.27
C LEU A 93 26.61 11.69 4.74
N ALA A 94 25.66 12.60 5.02
CA ALA A 94 25.97 13.92 5.56
C ALA A 94 26.54 13.83 6.98
N TYR A 95 25.95 12.98 7.82
CA TYR A 95 26.40 12.73 9.19
C TYR A 95 27.81 12.12 9.25
N GLU A 96 28.12 11.15 8.39
CA GLU A 96 29.47 10.56 8.28
C GLU A 96 30.51 11.59 7.86
N LYS A 97 30.17 12.48 6.92
CA LYS A 97 31.06 13.58 6.51
C LYS A 97 31.31 14.57 7.65
N GLU A 98 30.28 14.87 8.44
CA GLU A 98 30.39 15.77 9.59
C GLU A 98 31.28 15.16 10.68
N ILE A 99 31.15 13.85 10.96
CA ILE A 99 32.02 13.14 11.89
C ILE A 99 33.46 13.06 11.36
N ALA A 100 33.66 12.70 10.10
CA ALA A 100 35.00 12.55 9.53
C ALA A 100 35.76 13.88 9.42
N GLY A 101 35.05 15.01 9.37
CA GLY A 101 35.62 16.35 9.40
C GLY A 101 35.91 16.88 10.82
N ARG A 102 35.56 16.13 11.86
CA ARG A 102 35.74 16.50 13.27
C ARG A 102 36.94 15.79 13.88
#